data_AF-A0A7V5P3D8-F1
#
_entry.id   AF-A0A7V5P3D8-F1
#
_cell.length_a   1.000
_cell.length_b   1.000
_cell.length_c   1.000
_cell.angle_alpha   90.00
_cell.angle_beta   90.00
_cell.angle_gamma   90.00
#
_symmetry.space_group_name_H-M   'P 1'
#
loop_
_entity.id
_entity.type
_entity.pdbx_description
1 polymer ?
#
loop_
_entity_poly.entity_id
_entity_poly.type
_entity_poly.pdbx_seq_one_letter_code
_entity_poly.pdbx_strand_id
1 'polypeptide(L)' 'MMQNSEKLNLKSQIEQLEQEHRLLDERIRLLQTGKYLPQEQQEELKRLKLEKLKKKQRLYRLKGLLAEKG' A
#
# COMPACT_ATOMS: atom_id res chain seq x y z
N MET A 1 -10.03 -28.36 -7.40
CA MET A 1 -8.65 -27.80 -7.43
C MET A 1 -8.56 -26.29 -7.66
N MET A 2 -9.65 -25.57 -8.01
CA MET A 2 -9.61 -24.12 -8.30
C MET A 2 -9.45 -23.19 -7.08
N GLN A 3 -9.79 -23.62 -5.86
CA GLN A 3 -9.69 -22.76 -4.68
C GLN A 3 -8.25 -22.45 -4.24
N ASN A 4 -7.29 -23.33 -4.55
CA ASN A 4 -5.88 -23.12 -4.19
C ASN A 4 -5.19 -22.07 -5.05
N SER A 5 -5.52 -21.99 -6.35
CA SER A 5 -4.97 -20.97 -7.24
C SER A 5 -5.48 -19.57 -6.90
N GLU A 6 -6.76 -19.44 -6.51
CA GLU A 6 -7.32 -18.17 -6.05
C GLU A 6 -6.69 -17.69 -4.74
N LYS A 7 -6.50 -18.59 -3.77
CA LYS A 7 -5.81 -18.27 -2.51
C LYS A 7 -4.37 -17.84 -2.75
N LEU A 8 -3.64 -18.53 -3.63
CA LEU A 8 -2.27 -18.17 -3.98
C LEU A 8 -2.21 -16.79 -4.66
N ASN A 9 -3.11 -16.52 -5.60
CA ASN A 9 -3.21 -15.22 -6.26
C ASN A 9 -3.50 -14.09 -5.26
N LEU A 10 -4.43 -14.29 -4.32
CA LEU A 10 -4.70 -13.31 -3.27
C LEU A 10 -3.48 -13.06 -2.38
N LYS A 11 -2.75 -14.11 -2.00
CA LYS A 11 -1.50 -13.96 -1.22
C LYS A 11 -0.45 -13.16 -1.98
N SER A 12 -0.22 -13.47 -3.26
CA SER A 12 0.72 -12.71 -4.11
C SER A 12 0.29 -11.25 -4.26
N GLN A 13 -1.00 -10.97 -4.46
CA GLN A 13 -1.51 -9.60 -4.52
C GLN A 13 -1.31 -8.85 -3.20
N ILE A 14 -1.54 -9.51 -2.06
CA ILE A 14 -1.29 -8.91 -0.74
C ILE A 14 0.19 -8.58 -0.57
N GLU A 15 1.07 -9.54 -0.87
CA GLU A 15 2.52 -9.35 -0.73
C GLU A 15 3.03 -8.18 -1.60
N GLN A 16 2.60 -8.12 -2.85
CA GLN A 16 2.94 -7.01 -3.75
C GLN A 16 2.43 -5.67 -3.19
N LEU A 17 1.18 -5.63 -2.70
CA LEU A 17 0.63 -4.39 -2.16
C LEU A 17 1.30 -3.95 -0.85
N GLU A 18 1.78 -4.90 -0.03
CA GLU A 18 2.59 -4.60 1.15
C GLU A 18 3.96 -4.02 0.77
N GLN A 19 4.60 -4.56 -0.26
CA GLN A 19 5.85 -3.99 -0.79
C GLN A 19 5.64 -2.56 -1.29
N GLU A 20 4.61 -2.33 -2.11
CA GLU A 20 4.27 -0.98 -2.60
C GLU A 20 3.95 -0.01 -1.45
N HIS A 21 3.23 -0.46 -0.43
CA HIS A 21 2.93 0.35 0.75
C HIS A 21 4.21 0.72 1.53
N ARG A 22 5.17 -0.20 1.67
CA ARG A 22 6.47 0.08 2.30
C ARG A 22 7.27 1.12 1.52
N LEU A 23 7.32 1.01 0.19
CA LEU A 23 8.01 1.98 -0.68
C LEU A 23 7.39 3.38 -0.57
N LEU A 24 6.06 3.47 -0.51
CA LEU A 24 5.38 4.74 -0.26
C LEU A 24 5.76 5.33 1.11
N ASP A 25 5.88 4.49 2.13
CA ASP A 25 6.29 4.92 3.47
C ASP A 25 7.71 5.49 3.51
N GLU A 26 8.65 4.82 2.84
CA GLU A 26 10.02 5.32 2.69
C GLU A 26 10.05 6.64 1.92
N ARG A 27 9.29 6.75 0.83
CA ARG A 27 9.22 7.98 0.03
C ARG A 27 8.65 9.16 0.83
N ILE A 28 7.58 8.92 1.58
CA ILE A 28 6.97 9.90 2.49
C ILE A 28 7.99 10.34 3.54
N ARG A 29 8.71 9.39 4.15
CA ARG A 29 9.74 9.68 5.17
C ARG A 29 10.84 10.57 4.60
N LEU A 30 11.36 10.27 3.41
CA LEU A 30 12.41 11.06 2.76
C LEU A 30 11.97 12.49 2.46
N LEU A 31 10.71 12.71 2.08
CA LEU A 31 10.18 14.06 1.90
C LEU A 31 10.03 14.79 3.24
N GLN A 32 9.57 14.10 4.30
CA GLN A 32 9.34 14.72 5.60
C GLN A 32 10.62 15.08 6.38
N THR A 33 11.79 14.52 6.03
CA THR A 33 13.06 14.84 6.72
C THR A 33 13.59 16.25 6.43
N GLY A 34 13.03 16.98 5.46
CA GLY A 34 13.39 18.38 5.18
C GLY A 34 12.70 19.36 6.15
N LYS A 35 13.46 20.29 6.76
CA LYS A 35 12.93 21.38 7.62
C LYS A 35 11.97 22.33 6.87
N TYR A 36 12.10 22.43 5.55
CA TYR A 36 11.24 23.24 4.69
C TYR A 36 10.99 22.47 3.39
N LEU A 37 9.73 22.18 3.09
CA LEU A 37 9.30 21.53 1.86
C LEU A 37 8.81 22.60 0.87
N PRO A 38 9.40 22.73 -0.33
CA PRO A 38 8.81 23.48 -1.43
C PRO A 38 7.35 23.07 -1.67
N GLN A 39 6.52 23.99 -2.16
CA GLN A 39 5.09 23.75 -2.36
C GLN A 39 4.82 22.51 -3.22
N GLU A 40 5.60 22.31 -4.27
CA GLU A 40 5.55 21.12 -5.13
C GLU A 40 5.77 19.82 -4.35
N GLN A 41 6.72 19.80 -3.42
CA GLN A 41 7.00 18.63 -2.58
C GLN A 41 5.91 18.43 -1.50
N GLN A 42 5.23 19.50 -1.06
CA GLN A 42 4.07 19.37 -0.16
C GLN A 42 2.87 18.76 -0.87
N GLU A 43 2.61 19.15 -2.12
CA GLU A 43 1.56 18.55 -2.94
C GLU A 43 1.86 17.08 -3.23
N GLU A 44 3.11 16.76 -3.58
CA GLU A 44 3.55 15.39 -3.76
C GLU A 44 3.39 14.57 -2.47
N LEU A 45 3.78 15.12 -1.32
CA LEU A 45 3.58 14.48 -0.02
C LEU A 45 2.10 14.19 0.27
N LYS A 46 1.19 15.11 -0.08
CA LYS A 46 -0.26 14.90 0.05
C LYS A 46 -0.74 13.76 -0.86
N ARG A 47 -0.27 13.72 -2.11
CA ARG A 47 -0.60 12.65 -3.07
C ARG A 47 -0.13 11.29 -2.58
N LEU A 48 1.12 11.19 -2.12
CA LEU A 48 1.70 9.95 -1.60
C LEU A 48 0.97 9.46 -0.34
N LYS A 49 0.61 10.36 0.59
CA LYS A 49 -0.19 10.00 1.77
C LYS A 49 -1.57 9.46 1.40
N LEU A 50 -2.22 10.07 0.41
CA LEU A 50 -3.52 9.60 -0.09
C LEU A 50 -3.38 8.23 -0.76
N GLU A 51 -2.35 8.03 -1.58
CA GLU A 51 -2.10 6.74 -2.23
C GLU A 51 -1.83 5.64 -1.20
N LYS A 52 -1.00 5.93 -0.18
CA LYS A 52 -0.74 5.03 0.94
C LYS A 52 -2.03 4.61 1.64
N LEU A 53 -2.93 5.57 1.92
CA LEU A 53 -4.23 5.29 2.52
C LEU A 53 -5.08 4.35 1.64
N LYS A 54 -5.14 4.61 0.33
CA LYS A 54 -5.87 3.75 -0.62
C LYS A 54 -5.29 2.33 -0.65
N LYS A 55 -3.96 2.18 -0.67
CA LYS A 55 -3.30 0.87 -0.61
C LYS A 55 -3.58 0.15 0.72
N LYS A 56 -3.51 0.85 1.86
CA LYS A 56 -3.86 0.30 3.17
C LYS A 56 -5.29 -0.23 3.21
N GLN A 57 -6.26 0.53 2.68
CA GLN A 57 -7.66 0.08 2.58
C GLN A 57 -7.82 -1.15 1.67
N ARG A 58 -7.07 -1.21 0.56
CA ARG A 58 -7.08 -2.38 -0.33
C ARG A 58 -6.45 -3.61 0.35
N LEU A 59 -5.36 -3.45 1.10
CA LEU A 59 -4.76 -4.52 1.91
C LEU A 59 -5.75 -5.11 2.89
N TYR A 60 -6.48 -4.29 3.66
CA TYR A 60 -7.48 -4.80 4.59
C TYR A 60 -8.57 -5.60 3.88
N ARG A 61 -9.07 -5.11 2.74
CA ARG A 61 -10.06 -5.84 1.94
C ARG A 61 -9.53 -7.19 1.45
N LEU A 62 -8.32 -7.22 0.89
CA LEU A 62 -7.72 -8.46 0.40
C LEU A 62 -7.44 -9.47 1.53
N LYS A 63 -6.97 -8.99 2.69
CA LYS A 63 -6.78 -9.83 3.89
C LYS A 63 -8.11 -10.39 4.40
N GLY A 64 -9.18 -9.60 4.40
CA GLY A 64 -10.53 -10.06 4.72
C GLY A 64 -11.02 -11.16 3.77
N LEU A 65 -10.90 -10.93 2.46
CA LEU A 65 -11.26 -11.92 1.44
C LEU A 65 -10.45 -13.22 1.55
N LEU A 66 -9.16 -13.13 1.89
CA LEU A 66 -8.32 -14.31 2.11
C LEU A 66 -8.76 -15.10 3.34
N ALA A 67 -9.19 -14.41 4.41
CA ALA A 67 -9.70 -15.03 5.62
C ALA A 67 -11.07 -15.70 5.39
N GLU A 68 -11.97 -15.07 4.63
CA GLU A 68 -13.28 -15.65 4.25
C GLU A 68 -13.16 -16.87 3.34
N LYS A 69 -12.13 -16.91 2.49
CA LYS A 69 -11.83 -18.08 1.65
C LYS A 69 -11.11 -19.19 2.43
N GLY A 70 -10.59 -18.89 3.62
CA GLY A 70 -9.77 -19.76 4.49
C GLY A 70 -10.48 -21.05 4.85
#